data_AF-A0A8T4VMZ9-F1
#
_entry.id   AF-A0A8T4VMZ9-F1
#
_cell.length_a   1.000
_cell.length_b   1.000
_cell.length_c   1.000
_cell.angle_alpha   90.00
_cell.angle_beta   90.00
_cell.angle_gamma   90.00
#
_symmetry.space_group_name_H-M   'P 1'
#
loop_
_entity.id
_entity.type
_entity.pdbx_description
1 polymer ?
#
loop_
_entity_poly.entity_id
_entity_poly.type
_entity_poly.pdbx_seq_one_letter_code
_entity_poly.pdbx_strand_id
1 'polypeptide(L)' 'MMMKFIESNDFSDKKIGLFGTSGSGKGTELEDMKTALEAKGAKIQGNFSCKGKTFFLINRKHPSTDEIGRAKEFARDLLK' A
#
# COMPACT_ATOMS: atom_id res chain seq x y z
N MET A 1 15.99 -2.14 -0.22
CA MET A 1 14.91 -1.77 -1.16
C MET A 1 13.78 -2.77 -0.99
N MET A 2 12.52 -2.35 -1.06
CA MET A 2 11.37 -3.19 -0.71
C MET A 2 11.28 -4.48 -1.56
N MET A 3 11.52 -4.40 -2.87
CA MET A 3 11.51 -5.59 -3.74
C MET A 3 12.57 -6.62 -3.34
N LYS A 4 13.81 -6.20 -3.05
CA LYS A 4 14.85 -7.09 -2.53
C LYS A 4 14.45 -7.78 -1.21
N PHE A 5 13.67 -7.10 -0.36
CA PHE A 5 13.14 -7.70 0.86
C PHE A 5 12.10 -8.77 0.53
N ILE A 6 11.15 -8.49 -0.36
CA ILE A 6 10.14 -9.46 -0.80
C ILE A 6 10.81 -10.68 -1.46
N GLU A 7 11.79 -10.46 -2.33
CA GLU A 7 12.50 -11.51 -3.06
C GLU A 7 13.28 -12.46 -2.15
N SER A 8 13.82 -11.95 -1.03
CA SER A 8 14.68 -12.70 -0.10
C SER A 8 13.93 -13.40 1.04
N ASN A 9 12.60 -13.26 1.10
CA ASN A 9 11.78 -13.83 2.18
C ASN A 9 10.68 -14.75 1.63
N ASP A 10 10.16 -15.61 2.52
CA ASP A 10 8.99 -16.45 2.27
C ASP A 10 7.75 -15.85 2.94
N PHE A 11 6.64 -15.85 2.21
CA PHE A 11 5.36 -15.30 2.66
C PHE A 11 4.22 -16.31 2.57
N SER A 12 4.53 -17.59 2.41
CA SER A 12 3.56 -18.69 2.42
C SER A 12 2.65 -18.59 3.65
N ASP A 13 1.33 -18.73 3.41
CA ASP A 13 0.26 -18.63 4.41
C ASP A 13 0.12 -17.28 5.14
N LYS A 14 0.84 -16.24 4.71
CA LYS A 14 0.69 -14.90 5.28
C LYS A 14 -0.43 -14.15 4.60
N LYS A 15 -1.33 -13.59 5.41
CA LYS A 15 -2.33 -12.61 4.97
C LYS A 15 -1.72 -11.21 5.06
N ILE A 16 -1.71 -10.46 3.97
CA ILE A 16 -1.04 -9.15 3.90
C ILE A 16 -2.01 -8.08 3.40
N GLY A 17 -2.06 -6.96 4.11
CA GLY A 17 -2.64 -5.71 3.61
C GLY A 17 -1.52 -4.79 3.13
N LEU A 18 -1.62 -4.32 1.89
CA LEU A 18 -0.65 -3.40 1.31
C LEU A 18 -1.12 -1.96 1.39
N PHE A 19 -0.28 -1.06 1.87
CA PHE A 19 -0.61 0.36 1.85
C PHE A 19 0.62 1.21 1.59
N GLY A 20 0.43 2.37 0.96
CA GLY A 20 1.54 3.27 0.67
C GLY A 20 1.14 4.60 0.08
N THR A 21 2.14 5.45 -0.09
CA THR A 21 2.00 6.74 -0.78
C THR A 21 2.58 6.62 -2.18
N SER A 22 1.85 7.06 -3.20
CA SER A 22 2.34 7.13 -4.58
C SER A 22 2.27 8.57 -5.06
N GLY A 23 3.38 9.17 -5.43
CA GLY A 23 3.41 10.59 -5.83
C GLY A 23 2.54 10.94 -7.03
N SER A 24 2.31 9.96 -7.89
CA SER A 24 1.37 10.04 -9.02
C SER A 24 -0.08 9.77 -8.61
N GLY A 25 -0.29 9.14 -7.45
CA GLY A 25 -1.58 8.65 -6.96
C GLY A 25 -2.07 7.39 -7.66
N LYS A 26 -1.27 6.82 -8.59
CA LYS A 26 -1.65 5.65 -9.38
C LYS A 26 -1.38 4.33 -8.65
N GLY A 27 -0.48 4.34 -7.66
CA GLY A 27 -0.20 3.15 -6.85
C GLY A 27 0.45 2.01 -7.63
N THR A 28 1.07 2.27 -8.78
CA THR A 28 1.73 1.26 -9.61
C THR A 28 2.81 0.50 -8.83
N GLU A 29 3.50 1.19 -7.92
CA GLU A 29 4.50 0.57 -7.04
C GLU A 29 3.89 -0.47 -6.07
N LEU A 30 2.63 -0.28 -5.66
CA LEU A 30 1.93 -1.22 -4.79
C LEU A 30 1.44 -2.45 -5.57
N GLU A 31 1.10 -2.29 -6.85
CA GLU A 31 0.74 -3.43 -7.72
C GLU A 31 1.96 -4.32 -7.99
N ASP A 32 3.14 -3.74 -8.26
CA ASP A 32 4.38 -4.52 -8.42
C ASP A 32 4.71 -5.32 -7.15
N MET A 33 4.57 -4.69 -5.98
CA MET A 33 4.75 -5.36 -4.69
C MET A 33 3.71 -6.45 -4.44
N LYS A 34 2.45 -6.21 -4.81
CA LYS A 34 1.37 -7.19 -4.71
C LYS A 34 1.70 -8.45 -5.50
N THR A 35 2.04 -8.30 -6.78
CA THR A 35 2.40 -9.43 -7.64
C THR A 35 3.60 -10.19 -7.09
N ALA A 36 4.64 -9.49 -6.61
CA ALA A 36 5.80 -10.15 -6.04
C ALA A 36 5.49 -10.92 -4.74
N LEU A 37 4.62 -10.39 -3.88
CA LEU A 37 4.20 -11.07 -2.64
C LEU A 37 3.30 -12.29 -2.92
N GLU A 38 2.38 -12.18 -3.87
CA GLU A 38 1.55 -13.31 -4.31
C GLU A 38 2.40 -14.44 -4.90
N ALA A 39 3.43 -14.09 -5.70
CA ALA A 39 4.41 -15.06 -6.21
C ALA A 39 5.25 -15.73 -5.11
N LYS A 40 5.28 -15.16 -3.90
CA LYS A 40 5.94 -15.71 -2.70
C LYS A 40 4.97 -16.41 -1.74
N GLY A 41 3.76 -16.74 -2.19
CA GLY A 41 2.79 -17.52 -1.42
C GLY A 41 1.92 -16.70 -0.46
N ALA A 42 2.01 -15.36 -0.50
CA ALA A 42 1.15 -14.51 0.31
C ALA A 42 -0.30 -14.48 -0.21
N LYS A 43 -1.25 -14.30 0.69
CA LYS A 43 -2.63 -13.92 0.38
C LYS A 43 -2.82 -12.43 0.61
N ILE A 44 -2.99 -11.67 -0.47
CA ILE A 44 -3.27 -10.24 -0.36
C ILE A 44 -4.74 -10.02 -0.01
N GLN A 45 -4.99 -9.32 1.11
CA GLN A 45 -6.33 -9.02 1.61
C GLN A 45 -6.88 -7.71 1.06
N GLY A 46 -5.99 -6.83 0.59
CA GLY A 46 -6.35 -5.59 -0.07
C GLY A 46 -5.10 -4.72 -0.29
N ASN A 47 -5.27 -3.68 -1.10
CA ASN A 47 -4.27 -2.64 -1.24
C ASN A 47 -4.91 -1.24 -1.13
N PHE A 48 -4.12 -0.27 -0.67
CA PHE A 48 -4.54 1.12 -0.56
C PHE A 48 -3.38 2.06 -0.92
N SER A 49 -3.65 3.06 -1.75
CA SER A 49 -2.69 4.13 -2.00
C SER A 49 -3.32 5.51 -1.83
N CYS A 50 -2.51 6.44 -1.33
CA CYS A 50 -2.83 7.87 -1.36
C CYS A 50 -1.72 8.64 -2.07
N LYS A 51 -2.05 9.82 -2.60
CA LYS A 51 -1.13 10.56 -3.47
C LYS A 51 0.12 11.06 -2.73
N GLY A 52 0.00 11.26 -1.42
CA GLY A 52 1.02 11.96 -0.65
C GLY A 52 1.36 13.33 -1.28
N LYS A 53 2.47 13.93 -0.88
CA LYS A 53 2.89 15.24 -1.41
C LYS A 53 4.08 15.08 -2.33
N THR A 54 3.83 15.05 -3.64
CA THR A 54 4.91 14.99 -4.62
C THR A 54 5.12 16.30 -5.38
N PHE A 55 4.26 17.31 -5.19
CA PHE A 55 4.49 18.63 -5.76
C PHE A 55 4.07 19.74 -4.80
N PHE A 56 4.99 20.68 -4.57
CA PHE A 56 4.88 21.93 -3.81
C PHE A 56 5.24 21.90 -2.31
N LEU A 57 6.43 22.45 -2.08
CA LEU A 57 7.09 22.93 -0.85
C LEU A 57 6.24 23.77 0.14
N ILE A 58 4.91 23.84 0.01
CA ILE A 58 4.08 24.79 0.78
C ILE A 58 3.01 24.12 1.64
N ASN A 59 2.56 22.91 1.35
CA ASN A 59 1.55 22.29 2.20
C ASN A 59 2.16 21.32 3.17
N ARG A 60 2.31 21.74 4.43
CA ARG A 60 2.48 20.91 5.63
C ARG A 60 1.13 20.35 6.11
N LYS A 61 0.15 20.16 5.22
CA LYS A 61 -1.22 19.77 5.59
C LYS A 61 -1.41 18.26 5.64
N HIS A 62 -2.09 17.82 6.68
CA HIS A 62 -2.53 16.45 6.95
C HIS A 62 -3.18 15.78 5.72
N PRO A 63 -3.23 14.44 5.65
CA PRO A 63 -4.11 13.76 4.70
C PRO A 63 -5.51 14.37 4.76
N SER A 64 -6.14 14.51 3.60
CA SER A 64 -7.50 15.02 3.52
C SER A 64 -8.47 14.13 4.30
N THR A 65 -9.61 14.68 4.70
CA THR A 65 -10.66 13.91 5.40
C THR A 65 -11.10 12.68 4.59
N ASP A 66 -11.13 12.81 3.26
CA ASP A 66 -11.42 11.72 2.34
C ASP A 66 -10.33 10.63 2.36
N GLU A 67 -9.05 10.99 2.30
CA GLU A 67 -7.95 10.03 2.39
C GLU A 67 -7.94 9.31 3.74
N ILE A 68 -8.26 10.01 4.84
CA ILE A 68 -8.43 9.40 6.16
C ILE A 68 -9.65 8.45 6.16
N GLY A 69 -10.76 8.85 5.53
CA GLY A 69 -11.96 8.04 5.39
C GLY A 69 -11.68 6.72 4.68
N ARG A 70 -11.05 6.79 3.50
CA ARG A 70 -10.68 5.62 2.71
C ARG A 70 -9.65 4.73 3.40
N ALA A 71 -8.68 5.32 4.11
CA ALA A 71 -7.73 4.54 4.93
C ALA A 71 -8.44 3.79 6.07
N LYS A 72 -9.43 4.41 6.73
CA LYS A 72 -10.25 3.75 7.76
C LYS A 72 -11.10 2.62 7.19
N GLU A 73 -11.66 2.80 6.00
CA GLU A 73 -12.43 1.76 5.30
C GLU A 73 -11.54 0.57 4.97
N PHE A 74 -10.39 0.82 4.34
CA PHE A 74 -9.38 -0.20 4.07
C PHE A 74 -9.00 -0.99 5.34
N ALA A 75 -8.72 -0.30 6.45
CA ALA A 75 -8.37 -0.95 7.71
C ALA A 75 -9.50 -1.84 8.26
N ARG A 76 -10.77 -1.45 8.07
CA ARG A 76 -11.92 -2.28 8.46
C ARG A 76 -12.07 -3.50 7.57
N ASP A 77 -11.82 -3.36 6.28
CA ASP A 77 -11.91 -4.47 5.33
C ASP A 77 -10.86 -5.55 5.58
N LEU A 78 -9.68 -5.18 6.09
CA LEU A 78 -8.65 -6.16 6.50
C LEU A 78 -9.05 -7.03 7.70
N LEU A 79 -10.08 -6.66 8.46
CA LEU A 79 -10.56 -7.42 9.62
C LEU A 79 -11.62 -8.48 9.26
N LYS A 80 -12.08 -8.49 8.00
CA LYS A 80 -13.04 -9.46 7.47
C LYS A 80 -12.34 -10.74 7.01
#